data_AF-A0AAW2II17-F1
#
_entry.id   AF-A0AAW2II17-F1
#
_cell.length_a   1.000
_cell.length_b   1.000
_cell.length_c   1.000
_cell.angle_alpha   90.00
_cell.angle_beta   90.00
_cell.angle_gamma   90.00
#
_symmetry.space_group_name_H-M   'P 1'
#
loop_
_entity.id
_entity.type
_entity.pdbx_description
1 polymer ?
#
loop_
_entity_poly.entity_id
_entity_poly.type
_entity_poly.pdbx_seq_one_letter_code
_entity_poly.pdbx_strand_id
1 'polypeptide(L)'
;MDANQQVLPLAFAIVDEETYPSWKWFLQQLSRHVIRGRRGMCIISDRHGGLIKAVREGPDFVSPHGVHRYCLRHVCSNFNSIIKNMVLKDLCWHAGSEYQLRKFNRTMEEIKKQDVKAFEYLDQINKEKWTASHDGGLRCGILTTNMPECINGVLKGARRLPVSALVEITLECIVHYFRLLAIKGQKMLQNNQLWTDFACKMFIYWQQKVVEHTVTKYSHA
;
A
#
# COMPACT_ATOMS: atom_id res chain seq x y z
N MET A 1 6.89 4.01 -2.70
CA MET A 1 7.52 3.08 -3.66
C MET A 1 7.71 3.86 -4.94
N ASP A 2 8.84 3.73 -5.61
CA ASP A 2 9.04 4.36 -6.92
C ASP A 2 8.48 3.48 -8.05
N ALA A 3 8.59 3.94 -9.29
CA ALA A 3 8.14 3.22 -10.47
C ALA A 3 8.98 1.95 -10.79
N ASN A 4 10.02 1.66 -10.01
CA ASN A 4 10.88 0.49 -10.11
C ASN A 4 10.59 -0.55 -9.00
N GLN A 5 9.47 -0.38 -8.29
CA GLN A 5 9.13 -1.15 -7.09
C GLN A 5 10.12 -1.00 -5.92
N GLN A 6 10.99 0.00 -5.94
CA GLN A 6 11.94 0.23 -4.87
C GLN A 6 11.28 1.10 -3.79
N VAL A 7 11.68 0.89 -2.53
CA VAL A 7 11.17 1.70 -1.43
C VAL A 7 12.20 2.68 -0.94
N LEU A 8 11.81 3.94 -1.00
CA LEU A 8 12.51 5.04 -0.40
C LEU A 8 11.82 5.41 0.91
N PRO A 9 12.45 5.18 2.07
CA PRO A 9 11.97 5.75 3.32
C PRO A 9 12.07 7.28 3.24
N LEU A 10 10.96 7.97 3.54
CA LEU A 10 10.90 9.44 3.46
C LEU A 10 11.03 10.12 4.83
N ALA A 11 10.58 9.44 5.88
CA ALA A 11 10.63 9.93 7.25
C ALA A 11 10.56 8.74 8.21
N PHE A 12 11.05 8.96 9.42
CA PHE A 12 10.89 8.06 10.56
C PHE A 12 10.62 8.89 11.82
N ALA A 13 10.10 8.24 12.85
CA ALA A 13 9.90 8.85 14.16
C ALA A 13 10.20 7.82 15.24
N ILE A 14 10.72 8.31 16.36
CA ILE A 14 10.80 7.56 17.61
C ILE A 14 9.73 8.15 18.52
N VAL A 15 8.84 7.29 18.99
CA VAL A 15 7.72 7.63 19.85
C VAL A 15 7.66 6.60 20.97
N ASP A 16 7.11 6.99 22.11
CA ASP A 16 6.99 6.08 23.26
C ASP A 16 6.08 4.89 22.93
N GLU A 17 4.97 5.17 22.25
CA GLU A 17 3.98 4.16 21.85
C GLU A 17 3.24 4.55 20.55
N GLU A 18 2.73 3.55 19.82
CA GLU A 18 1.91 3.72 18.62
C GLU A 18 0.47 4.17 18.92
N THR A 19 0.32 5.28 19.63
CA THR A 19 -0.98 5.81 20.04
C THR A 19 -1.56 6.77 19.01
N TYR A 20 -2.85 7.10 19.15
CA TYR A 20 -3.48 8.14 18.34
C TYR A 20 -2.72 9.49 18.38
N PRO A 21 -2.30 10.02 19.55
CA PRO A 21 -1.50 11.25 19.60
C PRO A 21 -0.19 11.15 18.82
N SER A 22 0.56 10.05 18.98
CA SER A 22 1.81 9.81 18.24
C SER A 22 1.59 9.81 16.73
N TRP A 23 0.56 9.10 16.26
CA TRP A 23 0.20 9.06 14.84
C TRP A 23 -0.24 10.41 14.32
N LYS A 24 -1.06 11.15 15.08
CA LYS A 24 -1.53 12.49 14.71
C LYS A 24 -0.37 13.45 14.54
N TRP A 25 0.53 13.50 15.52
CA TRP A 25 1.73 14.33 15.43
C TRP A 25 2.59 13.95 14.23
N PHE A 26 2.87 12.66 14.02
CA PHE A 26 3.71 12.22 12.90
C PHE A 26 3.10 12.56 11.54
N LEU A 27 1.79 12.35 11.36
CA LEU A 27 1.08 12.71 10.14
C LEU A 27 1.04 14.23 9.90
N GLN A 28 0.99 15.05 10.95
CA GLN A 28 1.13 16.51 10.83
C GLN A 28 2.52 16.90 10.34
N GLN A 29 3.59 16.25 10.84
CA GLN A 29 4.95 16.49 10.34
C GLN A 29 5.08 16.08 8.87
N LEU A 30 4.53 14.92 8.49
CA LEU A 30 4.50 14.47 7.10
C LEU A 30 3.73 15.44 6.19
N SER A 31 2.57 15.91 6.61
CA SER A 31 1.78 16.91 5.89
C SER A 31 2.60 18.18 5.64
N ARG A 32 3.17 18.75 6.71
CA ARG A 32 3.89 20.03 6.68
C ARG A 32 5.20 19.97 5.90
N HIS A 33 5.98 18.89 6.06
CA HIS A 33 7.35 18.83 5.56
C HIS A 33 7.52 17.97 4.31
N VAL A 34 6.76 16.89 4.18
CA VAL A 34 6.87 15.95 3.06
C VAL A 34 5.83 16.28 2.00
N ILE A 35 4.54 16.30 2.34
CA ILE A 35 3.43 16.45 1.37
C ILE A 35 3.31 17.87 0.84
N ARG A 36 3.40 18.88 1.71
CA ARG A 36 3.42 20.30 1.36
C ARG A 36 2.27 20.71 0.43
N GLY A 37 1.06 20.25 0.74
CA GLY A 37 -0.17 20.56 -0.02
C GLY A 37 -0.33 19.83 -1.36
N ARG A 38 0.55 18.87 -1.70
CA ARG A 38 0.37 18.02 -2.88
C ARG A 38 -0.88 17.16 -2.74
N ARG A 39 -1.65 17.06 -3.83
CA ARG A 39 -2.87 16.25 -3.92
C ARG A 39 -2.59 14.87 -4.51
N GLY A 40 -3.56 13.97 -4.40
CA GLY A 40 -3.49 12.62 -4.94
C GLY A 40 -2.64 11.68 -4.09
N MET A 41 -2.40 12.03 -2.82
CA MET A 41 -1.65 11.17 -1.91
C MET A 41 -2.47 9.95 -1.52
N CYS A 42 -1.89 8.76 -1.60
CA CYS A 42 -2.50 7.52 -1.10
C CYS A 42 -1.66 6.99 0.06
N ILE A 43 -2.27 6.91 1.24
CA ILE A 43 -1.69 6.20 2.39
C ILE A 43 -2.25 4.79 2.43
N ILE A 44 -1.36 3.80 2.58
CA ILE A 44 -1.72 2.41 2.85
C ILE A 44 -1.18 2.04 4.22
N SER A 45 -2.03 1.54 5.12
CA SER A 45 -1.62 1.18 6.49
C SER A 45 -2.32 -0.07 7.02
N ASP A 46 -1.87 -0.55 8.19
CA ASP A 46 -2.23 -1.81 8.85
C ASP A 46 -3.55 -1.82 9.66
N ARG A 47 -4.47 -0.88 9.39
CA ARG A 47 -5.74 -0.74 10.13
C ARG A 47 -5.60 -0.50 11.65
N HIS A 48 -4.43 -0.10 12.15
CA HIS A 48 -4.31 0.29 13.56
C HIS A 48 -5.29 1.43 13.92
N GLY A 49 -6.04 1.27 15.02
CA GLY A 49 -7.16 2.16 15.37
C GLY A 49 -6.74 3.61 15.58
N GLY A 50 -5.60 3.83 16.26
CA GLY A 50 -5.05 5.17 16.48
C GLY A 50 -4.65 5.88 15.18
N LEU A 51 -4.09 5.13 14.22
CA LEU A 51 -3.71 5.65 12.91
C LEU A 51 -4.94 5.98 12.07
N ILE A 52 -5.94 5.08 12.01
CA ILE A 52 -7.18 5.33 11.28
C ILE A 52 -7.82 6.65 11.76
N LYS A 53 -7.89 6.85 13.08
CA LYS A 53 -8.42 8.07 13.66
C LYS A 53 -7.59 9.30 13.26
N ALA A 54 -6.27 9.22 13.38
CA ALA A 54 -5.37 10.32 13.01
C ALA A 54 -5.46 10.70 11.53
N VAL A 55 -5.55 9.71 10.63
CA VAL A 55 -5.73 9.91 9.19
C VAL A 55 -7.05 10.61 8.87
N ARG A 56 -8.15 10.22 9.54
CA ARG A 56 -9.47 10.85 9.32
C ARG A 56 -9.49 12.34 9.65
N GLU A 57 -8.67 12.77 10.60
CA GLU A 57 -8.56 14.18 11.01
C GLU A 57 -7.56 14.99 10.17
N GLY A 58 -6.72 14.32 9.37
CA GLY A 58 -5.71 14.97 8.53
C GLY A 58 -6.24 15.24 7.12
N PRO A 59 -6.45 16.51 6.71
CA PRO A 59 -7.10 16.85 5.45
C PRO A 59 -6.32 16.33 4.22
N ASP A 60 -4.99 16.27 4.30
CA ASP A 60 -4.12 15.79 3.21
C ASP A 60 -4.28 14.29 2.89
N PHE A 61 -4.92 13.53 3.78
CA PHE A 61 -5.03 12.06 3.69
C PHE A 61 -6.45 11.57 3.39
N VAL A 62 -7.39 12.51 3.21
CA VAL A 62 -8.80 12.24 2.94
C VAL A 62 -9.26 13.03 1.71
N SER A 63 -10.38 12.59 1.13
CA SER A 63 -10.94 13.21 -0.06
C SER A 63 -11.29 14.69 0.23
N PRO A 64 -10.97 15.64 -0.67
CA PRO A 64 -10.47 15.45 -2.04
C PRO A 64 -8.93 15.49 -2.19
N HIS A 65 -8.17 15.68 -1.11
CA HIS A 65 -6.72 15.91 -1.19
C HIS A 65 -5.91 14.62 -1.26
N GLY A 66 -6.38 13.58 -0.59
CA GLY A 66 -5.76 12.27 -0.60
C GLY A 66 -6.76 11.17 -0.34
N VAL A 67 -6.24 9.95 -0.24
CA VAL A 67 -7.01 8.79 0.15
C VAL A 67 -6.22 7.94 1.12
N HIS A 68 -6.97 7.19 1.92
CA HIS A 68 -6.43 6.19 2.79
C HIS A 68 -6.99 4.83 2.40
N ARG A 69 -6.12 3.82 2.36
CA ARG A 69 -6.38 2.43 2.03
C ARG A 69 -5.78 1.52 3.10
N TYR A 70 -6.31 0.31 3.18
CA TYR A 70 -5.85 -0.72 4.09
C TYR A 70 -4.92 -1.67 3.34
N CYS A 71 -3.84 -2.05 4.01
CA CYS A 71 -2.98 -3.12 3.56
C CYS A 71 -3.79 -4.41 3.47
N LEU A 72 -3.87 -5.01 2.28
CA LEU A 72 -4.64 -6.22 2.04
C LEU A 72 -4.14 -7.39 2.91
N ARG A 73 -2.83 -7.52 3.11
CA ARG A 73 -2.26 -8.53 4.01
C ARG A 73 -2.83 -8.42 5.42
N HIS A 74 -2.93 -7.20 5.95
CA HIS A 74 -3.51 -6.96 7.28
C HIS A 74 -5.03 -7.18 7.30
N VAL A 75 -5.74 -6.85 6.21
CA VAL A 75 -7.16 -7.18 6.07
C VAL A 75 -7.36 -8.70 6.15
N CYS A 76 -6.59 -9.49 5.40
CA CYS A 76 -6.64 -10.95 5.41
C CYS A 76 -6.21 -11.53 6.78
N SER A 77 -5.21 -10.93 7.43
CA SER A 77 -4.77 -11.35 8.76
C SER A 77 -5.85 -11.14 9.81
N ASN A 78 -6.46 -9.94 9.84
CA ASN A 78 -7.53 -9.61 10.78
C ASN A 78 -8.77 -10.47 10.51
N PHE A 79 -9.13 -10.66 9.24
CA PHE A 79 -10.17 -11.60 8.82
C PHE A 79 -9.92 -13.00 9.39
N ASN A 80 -8.72 -13.55 9.18
CA ASN A 80 -8.40 -14.90 9.63
C ASN A 80 -8.27 -15.03 11.16
N SER A 81 -8.00 -13.94 11.89
CA SER A 81 -8.00 -13.96 13.35
C SER A 81 -9.38 -14.28 13.94
N ILE A 82 -10.45 -13.95 13.20
CA ILE A 82 -11.85 -14.16 13.58
C ILE A 82 -12.38 -15.46 12.97
N ILE A 83 -12.22 -15.62 11.65
CA ILE A 83 -12.81 -16.74 10.90
C ILE A 83 -12.00 -18.03 11.06
N LYS A 84 -10.68 -17.94 11.26
CA LYS A 84 -9.77 -19.07 11.50
C LYS A 84 -9.87 -20.18 10.44
N ASN A 85 -9.99 -19.79 9.17
CA ASN A 85 -10.08 -20.71 8.04
C ASN A 85 -9.15 -20.25 6.90
N MET A 86 -8.16 -21.09 6.58
CA MET A 86 -7.14 -20.79 5.57
C MET A 86 -7.70 -20.67 4.15
N VAL A 87 -8.68 -21.50 3.78
CA VAL A 87 -9.33 -21.43 2.46
C VAL A 87 -10.06 -20.10 2.30
N LEU A 88 -10.81 -19.69 3.33
CA LEU A 88 -11.52 -18.40 3.32
C LEU A 88 -10.54 -17.21 3.36
N LYS A 89 -9.39 -17.35 4.02
CA LYS A 89 -8.33 -16.34 4.01
C LYS A 89 -7.76 -16.15 2.60
N ASP A 90 -7.52 -17.24 1.88
CA ASP A 90 -7.03 -17.19 0.50
C ASP A 90 -8.09 -16.57 -0.43
N LEU A 91 -9.37 -16.92 -0.26
CA LEU A 91 -10.46 -16.27 -0.98
C LEU A 91 -10.57 -14.77 -0.66
N CYS A 92 -10.33 -14.36 0.59
CA CYS A 92 -10.26 -12.95 0.98
C CYS A 92 -9.13 -12.22 0.25
N TRP A 93 -7.94 -12.83 0.15
CA TRP A 93 -6.83 -12.29 -0.64
C TRP A 93 -7.18 -12.17 -2.12
N HIS A 94 -7.80 -13.21 -2.70
CA HIS A 94 -8.28 -13.18 -4.08
C HIS A 94 -9.27 -12.03 -4.28
N ALA A 95 -10.33 -11.94 -3.49
CA ALA A 95 -11.31 -10.85 -3.58
C ALA A 95 -10.63 -9.46 -3.50
N GLY A 96 -9.75 -9.26 -2.53
CA GLY A 96 -9.10 -7.95 -2.35
C GLY A 96 -8.11 -7.58 -3.46
N SER A 97 -7.50 -8.56 -4.14
CA SER A 97 -6.50 -8.34 -5.19
C SER A 97 -7.08 -8.29 -6.61
N GLU A 98 -8.37 -8.64 -6.79
CA GLU A 98 -9.03 -8.61 -8.08
C GLU A 98 -9.31 -7.18 -8.58
N TYR A 99 -8.93 -6.92 -9.84
CA TYR A 99 -9.17 -5.64 -10.53
C TYR A 99 -10.51 -5.60 -11.27
N GLN A 100 -11.12 -6.76 -11.53
CA GLN A 100 -12.40 -6.85 -12.25
C GLN A 100 -13.56 -7.03 -11.28
N LEU A 101 -14.55 -6.13 -11.34
CA LEU A 101 -15.76 -6.21 -10.50
C LEU A 101 -16.47 -7.57 -10.60
N ARG A 102 -16.54 -8.14 -11.81
CA ARG A 102 -17.16 -9.47 -12.04
C ARG A 102 -16.44 -10.58 -11.26
N LYS A 103 -15.11 -10.57 -11.25
CA LYS A 103 -14.31 -11.58 -10.53
C LYS A 103 -14.41 -11.37 -9.03
N PHE A 104 -14.30 -10.13 -8.56
CA PHE A 104 -14.54 -9.78 -7.16
C PHE A 104 -15.90 -10.29 -6.66
N ASN A 105 -16.99 -9.97 -7.37
CA ASN A 105 -18.34 -10.39 -6.98
C ASN A 105 -18.47 -11.92 -6.93
N ARG A 106 -17.88 -12.63 -7.90
CA ARG A 106 -17.84 -14.10 -7.91
C ARG A 106 -17.16 -14.65 -6.67
N THR A 107 -16.00 -14.12 -6.29
CA THR A 107 -15.26 -14.57 -5.10
C THR A 107 -16.00 -14.24 -3.81
N MET A 108 -16.66 -13.07 -3.72
CA MET A 108 -17.48 -12.72 -2.56
C MET A 108 -18.69 -13.65 -2.40
N GLU A 109 -19.35 -14.04 -3.49
CA GLU A 109 -20.43 -15.04 -3.47
C GLU A 109 -19.92 -16.43 -3.06
N GLU A 110 -18.72 -16.81 -3.47
CA GLU A 110 -18.09 -18.06 -3.04
C GLU A 110 -17.81 -18.07 -1.54
N ILE A 111 -17.27 -16.98 -0.99
CA ILE A 111 -17.09 -16.80 0.45
C ILE A 111 -18.43 -16.93 1.17
N LYS A 112 -19.49 -16.27 0.68
CA LYS A 112 -20.82 -16.31 1.27
C LYS A 112 -21.42 -17.71 1.32
N LYS A 113 -21.22 -18.50 0.26
CA LYS A 113 -21.69 -19.89 0.19
C LYS A 113 -20.99 -20.79 1.22
N GLN A 114 -19.71 -20.54 1.49
CA GLN A 114 -18.92 -21.31 2.45
C GLN A 114 -19.18 -20.87 3.89
N ASP A 115 -19.25 -19.55 4.14
CA ASP A 115 -19.51 -18.99 5.46
C ASP A 115 -20.11 -17.58 5.35
N VAL A 116 -21.36 -17.44 5.80
CA VAL A 116 -22.10 -16.17 5.79
C VAL A 116 -21.45 -15.14 6.72
N LYS A 117 -20.90 -15.55 7.88
CA LYS A 117 -20.24 -14.64 8.83
C LYS A 117 -18.96 -14.07 8.23
N ALA A 118 -18.23 -14.88 7.47
CA ALA A 118 -17.05 -14.43 6.74
C ALA A 118 -17.40 -13.37 5.70
N PHE A 119 -18.47 -13.58 4.94
CA PHE A 119 -18.98 -12.60 3.99
C PHE A 119 -19.40 -11.29 4.70
N GLU A 120 -20.21 -11.38 5.75
CA GLU A 120 -20.69 -10.22 6.50
C GLU A 120 -19.54 -9.39 7.08
N TYR A 121 -18.51 -10.04 7.62
CA TYR A 121 -17.32 -9.36 8.12
C TYR A 121 -16.62 -8.53 7.02
N LEU A 122 -16.46 -9.10 5.82
CA LEU A 122 -15.82 -8.40 4.70
C LEU A 122 -16.70 -7.29 4.12
N ASP A 123 -18.01 -7.50 4.05
CA ASP A 123 -18.96 -6.54 3.50
C ASP A 123 -19.08 -5.26 4.37
N GLN A 124 -18.87 -5.38 5.68
CA GLN A 124 -18.78 -4.24 6.60
C GLN A 124 -17.56 -3.34 6.34
N ILE A 125 -16.51 -3.85 5.69
CA ILE A 125 -15.33 -3.05 5.36
C ILE A 125 -15.60 -2.30 4.05
N ASN A 126 -15.53 -0.96 4.07
CA ASN A 126 -15.66 -0.15 2.87
C ASN A 126 -14.76 -0.70 1.73
N LYS A 127 -15.39 -1.12 0.64
CA LYS A 127 -14.76 -1.83 -0.49
C LYS A 127 -13.62 -1.05 -1.12
N GLU A 128 -13.72 0.28 -1.21
CA GLU A 128 -12.65 1.14 -1.72
C GLU A 128 -11.39 1.05 -0.87
N LYS A 129 -11.53 0.83 0.44
CA LYS A 129 -10.40 0.79 1.37
C LYS A 129 -9.52 -0.45 1.18
N TRP A 130 -10.07 -1.59 0.78
CA TRP A 130 -9.32 -2.85 0.80
C TRP A 130 -9.24 -3.57 -0.54
N THR A 131 -10.19 -3.34 -1.46
CA THR A 131 -10.23 -4.03 -2.77
C THR A 131 -9.55 -3.23 -3.86
N ALA A 132 -8.91 -3.89 -4.83
CA ALA A 132 -8.35 -3.25 -6.02
C ALA A 132 -9.45 -2.80 -7.01
N SER A 133 -10.47 -3.64 -7.20
CA SER A 133 -11.59 -3.40 -8.13
C SER A 133 -12.40 -2.13 -7.83
N HIS A 134 -12.49 -1.69 -6.57
CA HIS A 134 -13.22 -0.48 -6.16
C HIS A 134 -12.30 0.70 -5.86
N ASP A 135 -10.99 0.56 -6.04
CA ASP A 135 -10.02 1.56 -5.59
C ASP A 135 -9.95 2.82 -6.47
N GLY A 136 -10.34 2.69 -7.74
CA GLY A 136 -10.13 3.71 -8.77
C GLY A 136 -8.67 3.84 -9.23
N GLY A 137 -7.81 2.87 -8.88
CA GLY A 137 -6.38 2.89 -9.21
C GLY A 137 -5.52 3.81 -8.34
N LEU A 138 -6.09 4.41 -7.29
CA LEU A 138 -5.43 5.38 -6.40
C LEU A 138 -4.29 4.76 -5.56
N ARG A 139 -4.26 3.45 -5.36
CA ARG A 139 -3.14 2.74 -4.71
C ARG A 139 -2.00 2.38 -5.66
N CYS A 140 -2.08 2.75 -6.94
CA CYS A 140 -1.06 2.49 -7.96
C CYS A 140 -0.61 1.02 -8.02
N GLY A 141 -1.54 0.08 -7.82
CA GLY A 141 -1.28 -1.36 -7.80
C GLY A 141 -0.62 -1.89 -6.52
N ILE A 142 -0.31 -1.05 -5.54
CA ILE A 142 0.26 -1.47 -4.26
C ILE A 142 -0.84 -2.03 -3.36
N LEU A 143 -0.78 -3.32 -3.05
CA LEU A 143 -1.77 -3.99 -2.20
C LEU A 143 -1.32 -4.17 -0.75
N THR A 144 -0.01 -4.19 -0.50
CA THR A 144 0.56 -4.52 0.81
C THR A 144 1.58 -3.51 1.29
N THR A 145 1.76 -3.47 2.61
CA THR A 145 2.80 -2.71 3.32
C THR A 145 3.94 -3.64 3.74
N ASN A 146 4.36 -4.56 2.86
CA ASN A 146 5.50 -5.45 3.17
C ASN A 146 6.84 -4.69 3.33
N MET A 147 6.87 -3.41 2.94
CA MET A 147 8.11 -2.65 2.81
C MET A 147 8.61 -1.98 4.10
N PRO A 148 7.76 -1.38 4.96
CA PRO A 148 8.15 -1.05 6.33
C PRO A 148 8.69 -2.25 7.12
N GLU A 149 8.21 -3.46 6.85
CA GLU A 149 8.68 -4.68 7.51
C GLU A 149 10.11 -5.06 7.12
N CYS A 150 10.51 -4.85 5.86
CA CYS A 150 11.90 -5.06 5.43
C CYS A 150 12.87 -4.14 6.18
N ILE A 151 12.53 -2.85 6.31
CA ILE A 151 13.35 -1.86 7.05
C ILE A 151 13.36 -2.20 8.53
N ASN A 152 12.23 -2.62 9.09
CA ASN A 152 12.16 -3.14 10.45
C ASN A 152 13.09 -4.33 10.67
N GLY A 153 13.26 -5.18 9.66
CA GLY A 153 14.24 -6.27 9.64
C GLY A 153 15.69 -5.77 9.68
N VAL A 154 16.04 -4.80 8.83
CA VAL A 154 17.37 -4.16 8.79
C VAL A 154 17.71 -3.54 10.15
N LEU A 155 16.74 -2.84 10.77
CA LEU A 155 16.93 -2.15 12.04
C LEU A 155 16.81 -3.07 13.26
N LYS A 156 16.49 -4.35 13.09
CA LYS A 156 16.23 -5.27 14.22
C LYS A 156 17.41 -5.36 15.19
N GLY A 157 18.65 -5.35 14.69
CA GLY A 157 19.87 -5.34 15.50
C GLY A 157 20.10 -4.01 16.23
N ALA A 158 19.74 -2.89 15.58
CA ALA A 158 19.91 -1.54 16.12
C ALA A 158 18.95 -1.21 17.27
N ARG A 159 17.83 -1.93 17.40
CA ARG A 159 16.82 -1.72 18.47
C ARG A 159 17.33 -1.89 19.89
N ARG A 160 18.47 -2.57 20.08
CA ARG A 160 19.09 -2.78 21.40
C ARG A 160 20.16 -1.73 21.73
N LEU A 161 20.40 -0.79 20.83
CA LEU A 161 21.38 0.27 21.02
C LEU A 161 20.72 1.50 21.66
N PRO A 162 21.51 2.44 22.22
CA PRO A 162 20.99 3.73 22.67
C PRO A 162 20.21 4.45 21.57
N VAL A 163 19.24 5.28 21.98
CA VAL A 163 18.37 6.02 21.04
C VAL A 163 19.18 6.84 20.03
N SER A 164 20.27 7.47 20.46
CA SER A 164 21.18 8.21 19.58
C SER A 164 21.75 7.33 18.45
N ALA A 165 22.26 6.15 18.79
CA ALA A 165 22.79 5.20 17.82
C ALA A 165 21.69 4.65 16.88
N LEU A 166 20.47 4.42 17.39
CA LEU A 166 19.34 4.02 16.56
C LEU A 166 18.98 5.10 15.54
N VAL A 167 18.94 6.38 15.96
CA VAL A 167 18.68 7.53 15.06
C VAL A 167 19.77 7.63 14.00
N GLU A 168 21.04 7.55 14.41
CA GLU A 168 22.19 7.64 13.52
C GLU A 168 22.16 6.53 12.46
N ILE A 169 22.05 5.26 12.87
CA ILE A 169 21.98 4.11 11.96
C ILE A 169 20.78 4.25 11.01
N THR A 170 19.63 4.68 11.52
CA THR A 170 18.43 4.87 10.69
C THR A 170 18.67 5.95 9.65
N LEU A 171 19.25 7.09 10.05
CA LEU A 171 19.55 8.20 9.14
C LEU A 171 20.58 7.78 8.09
N GLU A 172 21.68 7.15 8.48
CA GLU A 172 22.71 6.66 7.58
C GLU A 172 22.14 5.67 6.56
N CYS A 173 21.34 4.71 7.01
CA CYS A 173 20.68 3.74 6.13
C CYS A 173 19.78 4.43 5.10
N ILE A 174 18.96 5.39 5.53
CA ILE A 174 18.04 6.13 4.64
C ILE A 174 18.84 6.97 3.63
N VAL A 175 19.86 7.70 4.08
CA VAL A 175 20.70 8.55 3.22
C VAL A 175 21.48 7.70 2.22
N HIS A 176 22.06 6.58 2.67
CA HIS A 176 22.76 5.64 1.80
C HIS A 176 21.81 5.11 0.70
N TYR A 177 20.63 4.65 1.09
CA TYR A 177 19.65 4.13 0.13
C TYR A 177 19.17 5.21 -0.85
N PHE A 178 18.90 6.42 -0.37
CA PHE A 178 18.56 7.56 -1.21
C PHE A 178 19.64 7.86 -2.25
N ARG A 179 20.92 7.88 -1.84
CA ARG A 179 22.05 8.09 -2.77
C ARG A 179 22.12 7.00 -3.84
N LEU A 180 21.95 5.73 -3.46
CA LEU A 180 21.93 4.63 -4.42
C LEU A 180 20.81 4.77 -5.45
N LEU A 181 19.61 5.14 -5.02
CA LEU A 181 18.48 5.38 -5.91
C LEU A 181 18.71 6.59 -6.82
N ALA A 182 19.26 7.68 -6.28
CA ALA A 182 19.56 8.89 -7.04
C ALA A 182 20.57 8.61 -8.17
N ILE A 183 21.65 7.87 -7.88
CA ILE A 183 22.65 7.47 -8.89
C ILE A 183 22.02 6.62 -9.99
N LYS A 184 21.16 5.65 -9.62
CA LYS A 184 20.43 4.83 -10.61
C LYS A 184 19.52 5.69 -11.49
N GLY A 185 18.76 6.60 -10.89
CA GLY A 185 17.88 7.53 -11.63
C GLY A 185 18.67 8.43 -12.57
N GLN A 186 19.80 8.98 -12.13
CA GLN A 186 20.68 9.79 -12.98
C GLN A 186 21.24 8.99 -14.16
N LYS A 187 21.69 7.75 -13.93
CA LYS A 187 22.19 6.87 -14.99
C LYS A 187 21.11 6.57 -16.05
N MET A 188 19.87 6.36 -15.62
CA MET A 188 18.75 6.19 -16.55
C MET A 188 18.50 7.46 -17.39
N LEU A 189 18.52 8.64 -16.76
CA LEU A 189 18.37 9.91 -17.46
C LEU A 189 19.49 10.15 -18.47
N GLN A 190 20.74 9.84 -18.11
CA GLN A 190 21.89 9.92 -19.03
C GLN A 190 21.75 9.00 -20.24
N ASN A 191 21.06 7.86 -20.08
CA ASN A 191 20.78 6.91 -21.16
C ASN A 191 19.51 7.25 -21.96
N ASN A 192 18.91 8.43 -21.76
CA ASN A 192 17.60 8.82 -22.33
C ASN A 192 16.48 7.80 -22.05
N GLN A 193 16.59 7.07 -20.93
CA GLN A 193 15.60 6.09 -20.52
C GLN A 193 14.48 6.79 -19.75
N LEU A 194 13.37 7.07 -20.44
CA LEU A 194 12.21 7.78 -19.87
C LEU A 194 11.45 6.96 -18.82
N TRP A 195 11.43 5.63 -18.98
CA TRP A 195 10.65 4.71 -18.15
C TRP A 195 11.55 3.74 -17.39
N THR A 196 11.12 3.38 -16.18
CA THR A 196 11.77 2.37 -15.37
C THR A 196 11.84 1.02 -16.08
N ASP A 197 12.92 0.26 -15.82
CA ASP A 197 13.07 -1.09 -16.36
C ASP A 197 11.85 -1.95 -16.05
N PHE A 198 11.30 -1.79 -14.84
CA PHE A 198 10.08 -2.46 -14.46
C PHE A 198 8.88 -2.05 -15.33
N ALA A 199 8.65 -0.75 -15.55
CA ALA A 199 7.55 -0.28 -16.40
C ALA A 199 7.70 -0.77 -17.84
N CYS A 200 8.90 -0.72 -18.42
CA CYS A 200 9.20 -1.26 -19.74
C CYS A 200 8.88 -2.76 -19.83
N LYS A 201 9.33 -3.55 -18.83
CA LYS A 201 9.04 -5.00 -18.77
C LYS A 201 7.55 -5.28 -18.71
N MET A 202 6.81 -4.54 -17.87
CA MET A 202 5.36 -4.70 -17.77
C MET A 202 4.66 -4.31 -19.07
N PHE A 203 5.08 -3.23 -19.72
CA PHE A 203 4.51 -2.81 -21.00
C PHE A 203 4.66 -3.89 -22.06
N ILE A 204 5.88 -4.42 -22.23
CA ILE A 204 6.16 -5.50 -23.19
C ILE A 204 5.35 -6.76 -22.86
N TYR A 205 5.31 -7.16 -21.59
CA TYR A 205 4.54 -8.31 -21.13
C TYR A 205 3.05 -8.19 -21.50
N TRP A 206 2.45 -7.04 -21.22
CA TRP A 206 1.03 -6.81 -21.53
C TRP A 206 0.79 -6.68 -23.03
N GLN A 207 1.70 -6.05 -23.78
CA GLN A 207 1.63 -5.95 -25.23
C GLN A 207 1.55 -7.34 -25.88
N GLN A 208 2.37 -8.28 -25.42
CA GLN A 208 2.34 -9.66 -25.91
C GLN A 208 1.00 -10.36 -25.63
N LYS A 209 0.44 -10.16 -24.44
CA LYS A 209 -0.85 -10.77 -24.07
C LYS A 209 -2.05 -10.20 -24.84
N VAL A 210 -2.01 -8.93 -25.23
CA VAL A 210 -3.10 -8.31 -25.98
C VAL A 210 -3.26 -8.91 -27.38
N VAL A 211 -2.19 -9.46 -27.97
CA VAL A 211 -2.26 -10.11 -29.30
C VAL A 211 -3.24 -11.30 -29.31
N GLU A 212 -3.48 -11.93 -28.16
CA GLU A 212 -4.42 -13.06 -27.99
C GLU A 212 -5.84 -12.62 -27.63
N HIS A 213 -6.14 -11.31 -27.62
CA HIS A 213 -7.40 -10.77 -27.12
C HIS A 213 -8.11 -9.88 -28.14
N THR A 214 -9.38 -10.22 -28.42
CA THR A 214 -10.29 -9.41 -29.24
C THR A 214 -11.11 -8.49 -28.32
N VAL A 215 -11.07 -7.18 -28.57
CA VAL A 215 -11.89 -6.21 -27.82
C VAL A 215 -13.24 -6.05 -28.52
N THR A 216 -14.31 -6.54 -27.90
CA THR A 216 -15.68 -6.26 -28.34
C THR A 216 -16.22 -5.07 -27.56
N LYS A 217 -16.42 -3.92 -28.25
CA LYS A 217 -17.07 -2.75 -27.64
C LYS A 217 -18.59 -2.94 -27.74
N TYR A 218 -19.27 -2.92 -26.61
CA TYR A 218 -20.73 -2.81 -26.57
C TYR A 218 -21.08 -1.33 -26.38
N SER A 219 -21.77 -0.71 -27.33
CA SER A 219 -22.36 0.61 -27.09
C SER A 219 -23.59 0.42 -26.21
N HIS A 220 -23.61 1.06 -25.04
CA HIS A 220 -24.85 1.24 -24.31
C HIS A 220 -25.63 2.36 -25.02
N ALA A 221 -26.59 1.96 -25.85
CA ALA A 221 -27.65 2.84 -26.36
C ALA A 221 -28.67 3.11 -25.24
#